data_AF-A0A7C7XW34-F1
#
_entry.id   AF-A0A7C7XW34-F1
#
_cell.length_a   1.000
_cell.length_b   1.000
_cell.length_c   1.000
_cell.angle_alpha   90.00
_cell.angle_beta   90.00
_cell.angle_gamma   90.00
#
_symmetry.space_group_name_H-M   'P 1'
#
loop_
_entity.id
_entity.type
_entity.pdbx_description
1 polymer ?
#
loop_
_entity_poly.entity_id
_entity_poly.type
_entity_poly.pdbx_seq_one_letter_code
_entity_poly.pdbx_strand_id
1 'polypeptide(L)'
;MIPTQGRVTVDNTDVSIAADGTEYIIPSSDALLSAYDQIAIEAERQRHRGRQIVVVQGLGFVGSAVAAAIAAATDSAGEPKFFVIGIDLPTPNCYW
;
A
#
# COMPACT_ATOMS: atom_id res chain seq x y z
N MET A 1 9.01 3.11 22.59
CA MET A 1 9.60 1.78 22.33
C MET A 1 8.50 0.93 21.72
N ILE A 2 8.45 0.82 20.39
CA ILE A 2 7.44 0.02 19.68
C ILE A 2 8.00 -1.41 19.62
N PRO A 3 7.23 -2.46 19.95
CA PRO A 3 7.74 -3.83 19.88
C PRO A 3 8.02 -4.19 18.43
N THR A 4 9.25 -4.61 18.13
CA THR A 4 9.62 -5.28 16.88
C THR A 4 8.86 -6.61 16.80
N GLN A 5 7.71 -6.60 16.13
CA GLN A 5 7.11 -7.83 15.63
C GLN A 5 8.10 -8.53 14.69
N GLY A 6 8.16 -9.85 14.79
CA GLY A 6 9.17 -10.72 14.19
C GLY A 6 9.53 -10.35 12.77
N ARG A 7 10.83 -10.25 12.51
CA ARG A 7 11.39 -10.09 11.17
C ARG A 7 10.99 -11.31 10.36
N VAL A 8 10.01 -11.17 9.47
CA VAL A 8 9.72 -12.15 8.44
C VAL A 8 10.96 -12.19 7.54
N THR A 9 11.75 -13.25 7.65
CA THR A 9 12.80 -13.55 6.68
C THR A 9 12.10 -14.12 5.46
N VAL A 10 11.79 -13.26 4.50
CA VAL A 10 11.22 -13.67 3.22
C VAL A 10 12.37 -14.24 2.40
N ASP A 11 12.36 -15.55 2.17
CA ASP A 11 13.27 -16.17 1.21
C ASP A 11 12.86 -15.78 -0.21
N ASN A 12 13.84 -15.52 -1.08
CA ASN A 12 13.70 -14.86 -2.38
C ASN A 12 12.99 -15.72 -3.47
N THR A 13 12.15 -16.66 -3.04
CA THR A 13 11.41 -17.66 -3.85
C THR A 13 9.94 -17.80 -3.44
N ASP A 14 9.48 -17.08 -2.44
CA ASP A 14 8.06 -17.14 -2.04
C ASP A 14 7.17 -16.50 -3.10
N VAL A 15 6.09 -17.20 -3.45
CA VAL A 15 5.07 -16.74 -4.40
C VAL A 15 3.73 -16.62 -3.68
N SER A 16 2.99 -15.57 -4.02
CA SER A 16 1.56 -15.43 -3.70
C SER A 16 0.75 -15.81 -4.93
N ILE A 17 -0.34 -16.56 -4.73
CA ILE A 17 -1.22 -17.01 -5.81
C ILE A 17 -2.58 -16.32 -5.63
N ALA A 18 -2.94 -15.47 -6.59
CA ALA A 18 -4.23 -14.79 -6.59
C ALA A 18 -5.38 -15.75 -6.90
N ALA A 19 -6.61 -15.29 -6.67
CA ALA A 19 -7.82 -16.09 -6.89
C ALA A 19 -8.01 -16.54 -8.35
N ASP A 20 -7.39 -15.85 -9.32
CA ASP A 20 -7.39 -16.19 -10.74
C ASP A 20 -6.22 -17.11 -11.15
N GLY A 21 -5.37 -17.49 -10.20
CA GLY A 21 -4.18 -18.31 -10.43
C GLY A 21 -2.93 -17.54 -10.82
N THR A 22 -2.98 -16.20 -10.89
CA THR A 22 -1.78 -15.39 -11.17
C THR A 22 -0.79 -15.50 -10.02
N GLU A 23 0.48 -15.79 -10.35
CA GLU A 23 1.57 -15.88 -9.38
C GLU A 23 2.30 -14.54 -9.27
N TYR A 24 2.52 -14.11 -8.03
CA TYR A 24 3.22 -12.87 -7.69
C TYR A 24 4.43 -13.20 -6.82
N ILE A 25 5.60 -12.81 -7.28
CA ILE A 25 6.84 -12.97 -6.53
C ILE A 25 6.82 -12.00 -5.34
N ILE A 26 7.02 -12.52 -4.14
CA ILE A 26 7.15 -11.66 -2.96
C ILE A 26 8.46 -10.87 -3.09
N PRO A 27 8.42 -9.53 -2.94
CA PRO A 27 9.61 -8.71 -3.10
C PRO A 27 10.62 -8.99 -1.98
N SER A 28 11.90 -8.91 -2.34
CA SER A 28 12.98 -8.92 -1.36
C SER A 28 12.87 -7.73 -0.40
N SER A 29 13.51 -7.81 0.76
CA SER A 29 13.50 -6.73 1.74
C SER A 29 14.06 -5.40 1.17
N ASP A 30 15.08 -5.47 0.29
CA ASP A 30 15.68 -4.28 -0.33
C ASP A 30 14.74 -3.63 -1.36
N ALA A 31 14.03 -4.46 -2.14
CA ALA A 31 13.02 -3.98 -3.07
C ALA A 31 11.84 -3.32 -2.34
N LEU A 32 11.41 -3.92 -1.22
CA LEU A 32 10.36 -3.37 -0.37
C LEU A 32 10.75 -2.02 0.25
N LEU A 33 11.98 -1.92 0.77
CA LEU A 33 12.49 -0.66 1.32
C LEU A 33 12.53 0.43 0.25
N SER A 34 13.03 0.10 -0.95
CA SER A 34 13.06 1.01 -2.09
C SER A 34 11.66 1.49 -2.49
N ALA A 35 10.67 0.59 -2.48
CA ALA A 35 9.28 0.94 -2.78
C ALA A 35 8.69 1.88 -1.72
N TYR A 36 8.95 1.63 -0.43
CA TYR A 36 8.50 2.52 0.65
C TYR A 36 9.14 3.91 0.57
N ASP A 37 10.40 4.01 0.17
CA ASP A 37 11.06 5.31 -0.05
C ASP A 37 10.36 6.08 -1.20
N GLN A 38 10.02 5.42 -2.30
CA GLN A 38 9.29 6.07 -3.40
C GLN A 38 7.89 6.54 -2.96
N ILE A 39 7.18 5.71 -2.20
CA ILE A 39 5.87 6.04 -1.62
C ILE A 39 5.98 7.27 -0.70
N ALA A 40 7.01 7.30 0.16
CA ALA A 40 7.24 8.42 1.07
C ALA A 40 7.54 9.73 0.33
N ILE A 41 8.35 9.67 -0.74
CA ILE A 41 8.64 10.82 -1.59
C ILE A 41 7.36 11.37 -2.22
N GLU A 42 6.51 10.50 -2.78
CA GLU A 42 5.27 10.93 -3.41
C GLU A 42 4.26 11.45 -2.39
N ALA A 43 4.13 10.80 -1.23
CA ALA A 43 3.30 11.28 -0.13
C ALA A 43 3.69 12.72 0.27
N GLU A 44 4.99 13.02 0.33
CA GLU A 44 5.45 14.37 0.68
C GLU A 44 5.12 15.40 -0.40
N ARG A 45 5.27 15.06 -1.69
CA ARG A 45 4.84 15.94 -2.78
C ARG A 45 3.35 16.26 -2.72
N GLN A 46 2.52 15.27 -2.35
CA GLN A 46 1.08 15.45 -2.26
C GLN A 46 0.69 16.25 -1.00
N ARG A 47 1.43 16.10 0.11
CA ARG A 47 1.28 16.97 1.28
C ARG A 47 1.56 18.43 0.95
N HIS A 48 2.61 18.72 0.18
CA HIS A 48 2.89 20.08 -0.28
C HIS A 48 1.79 20.67 -1.17
N ARG A 49 0.96 19.83 -1.80
CA ARG A 49 -0.24 20.24 -2.55
C ARG A 49 -1.48 20.41 -1.67
N GLY A 50 -1.35 20.28 -0.35
CA GLY A 50 -2.44 20.44 0.62
C GLY A 50 -3.33 19.20 0.80
N ARG A 51 -2.95 18.04 0.21
CA ARG A 51 -3.73 16.80 0.33
C ARG A 51 -3.37 16.05 1.60
N GLN A 52 -4.37 15.45 2.24
CA GLN A 52 -4.17 14.55 3.38
C GLN A 52 -3.82 13.15 2.87
N ILE A 53 -2.76 12.54 3.41
CA ILE A 53 -2.30 11.23 2.96
C ILE A 53 -2.99 10.12 3.74
N VAL A 54 -3.55 9.14 3.04
CA VAL A 54 -4.16 7.95 3.63
C VAL A 54 -3.52 6.72 3.02
N VAL A 55 -3.10 5.78 3.88
CA VAL A 55 -2.57 4.49 3.45
C VAL A 55 -3.59 3.41 3.80
N VAL A 56 -3.99 2.62 2.80
CA VAL A 56 -4.85 1.45 2.96
C VAL A 56 -3.99 0.21 2.74
N GLN A 57 -3.78 -0.55 3.81
CA GLN A 57 -3.05 -1.81 3.75
C GLN A 57 -4.03 -2.97 3.56
N GLY A 58 -3.89 -3.73 2.47
CA GLY A 58 -4.82 -4.77 2.05
C GLY A 58 -5.77 -4.28 0.96
N LEU A 59 -5.53 -4.57 -0.31
CA LEU A 59 -6.40 -4.17 -1.44
C LEU A 59 -7.37 -5.26 -1.91
N GLY A 60 -7.86 -6.07 -0.96
CA GLY A 60 -8.97 -6.98 -1.20
C GLY A 60 -10.31 -6.25 -1.40
N PHE A 61 -11.41 -6.97 -1.29
CA PHE A 61 -12.77 -6.44 -1.48
C PHE A 61 -13.06 -5.19 -0.61
N VAL A 62 -12.74 -5.25 0.68
CA VAL A 62 -13.00 -4.13 1.60
C VAL A 62 -12.04 -2.98 1.38
N GLY A 63 -10.74 -3.26 1.27
CA GLY A 63 -9.74 -2.20 1.17
C GLY A 63 -9.82 -1.40 -0.12
N SER A 64 -10.11 -2.05 -1.24
CA SER A 64 -10.37 -1.36 -2.51
C SER A 64 -11.62 -0.46 -2.45
N ALA A 65 -12.71 -0.93 -1.85
CA ALA A 65 -13.92 -0.13 -1.65
C ALA A 65 -13.67 1.08 -0.73
N VAL A 66 -12.92 0.89 0.36
CA VAL A 66 -12.51 1.97 1.27
C VAL A 66 -11.60 2.97 0.57
N ALA A 67 -10.61 2.50 -0.19
CA ALA A 67 -9.71 3.36 -0.93
C ALA A 67 -10.46 4.23 -1.95
N ALA A 68 -11.40 3.64 -2.70
CA ALA A 68 -12.24 4.37 -3.65
C ALA A 68 -13.14 5.40 -2.96
N ALA A 69 -13.77 5.04 -1.84
CA ALA A 69 -14.63 5.96 -1.09
C ALA A 69 -13.85 7.18 -0.55
N ILE A 70 -12.63 6.96 -0.04
CA ILE A 70 -11.77 8.04 0.46
C ILE A 70 -11.26 8.91 -0.70
N ALA A 71 -10.86 8.30 -1.82
CA ALA A 71 -10.38 9.02 -2.99
C ALA A 71 -11.48 9.89 -3.63
N ALA A 72 -12.75 9.50 -3.50
CA ALA A 72 -13.90 10.26 -3.99
C ALA A 72 -14.29 11.44 -3.07
N ALA A 73 -13.74 11.53 -1.85
CA ALA A 73 -14.08 12.60 -0.93
C ALA A 73 -13.43 13.93 -1.35
N THR A 74 -14.29 14.92 -1.61
CA THR A 74 -13.90 16.27 -2.01
C THR A 74 -14.09 17.29 -0.88
N ASP A 75 -13.42 18.43 -1.01
CA ASP A 75 -13.68 19.59 -0.17
C ASP A 75 -14.90 20.41 -0.64
N SER A 76 -15.14 21.56 -0.02
CA SER A 76 -16.24 22.45 -0.40
C SER A 76 -16.12 23.05 -1.81
N ALA A 77 -14.91 23.05 -2.40
CA ALA A 77 -14.66 23.51 -3.76
C ALA A 77 -14.81 22.38 -4.79
N GLY A 78 -15.02 21.13 -4.34
CA GLY A 78 -15.08 19.96 -5.21
C GLY A 78 -13.71 19.36 -5.53
N GLU A 79 -12.65 19.82 -4.88
CA GLU A 79 -11.28 19.31 -5.11
C GLU A 79 -10.99 18.07 -4.26
N PRO A 80 -10.21 17.10 -4.75
CA PRO A 80 -9.85 15.90 -3.99
C PRO A 80 -9.11 16.24 -2.70
N LYS A 81 -9.66 15.83 -1.56
CA LYS A 81 -9.12 16.13 -0.23
C LYS A 81 -7.99 15.20 0.19
N PHE A 82 -8.05 13.95 -0.27
CA PHE A 82 -7.12 12.90 0.14
C PHE A 82 -6.27 12.40 -1.03
N PHE A 83 -5.03 12.03 -0.72
CA PHE A 83 -4.20 11.20 -1.58
C PHE A 83 -4.12 9.81 -0.96
N VAL A 84 -4.73 8.84 -1.64
CA VAL A 84 -4.88 7.47 -1.14
C VAL A 84 -3.80 6.58 -1.75
N ILE A 85 -3.10 5.86 -0.89
CA ILE A 85 -2.05 4.92 -1.27
C ILE A 85 -2.50 3.54 -0.82
N GLY A 86 -2.71 2.64 -1.77
CA GLY A 86 -2.98 1.24 -1.50
C GLY A 86 -1.68 0.46 -1.46
N ILE A 87 -1.50 -0.39 -0.45
CA ILE A 87 -0.38 -1.32 -0.35
C ILE A 87 -0.87 -2.69 0.11
N ASP A 88 -0.19 -3.74 -0.29
CA ASP A 88 -0.38 -5.08 0.26
C ASP A 88 0.83 -5.52 1.08
N LEU A 89 0.60 -6.45 2.00
CA LEU A 89 1.69 -7.03 2.79
C LEU A 89 2.42 -8.06 1.92
N PRO A 90 3.77 -8.10 1.97
CA PRO A 90 4.57 -9.07 1.23
C PRO A 90 4.48 -10.44 1.90
N THR A 91 3.30 -11.08 1.84
CA THR A 91 3.09 -12.44 2.32
C THR A 91 2.47 -13.31 1.23
N PRO A 92 2.73 -14.63 1.22
CA PRO A 92 2.18 -15.55 0.23
C PRO A 92 0.65 -15.58 0.13
N ASN A 93 -0.06 -15.10 1.16
CA ASN A 93 -1.52 -15.19 1.22
C ASN A 93 -2.22 -13.87 0.86
N CYS A 94 -1.49 -12.78 0.63
CA CYS A 94 -2.11 -11.46 0.45
C CYS A 94 -1.36 -10.49 -0.46
N TYR A 95 -0.51 -10.96 -1.36
CA TYR A 95 0.27 -10.11 -2.27
C TYR A 95 -0.17 -10.31 -3.73
N TRP A 96 -0.88 -9.35 -4.32
CA TRP A 96 -1.35 -9.38 -5.72
C TRP A 96 -1.62 -7.98 -6.28
#